data_AF-A0AB38RP58-F1
#
_entry.id   AF-A0AB38RP58-F1
#
_cell.length_a   1.000
_cell.length_b   1.000
_cell.length_c   1.000
_cell.angle_alpha   90.00
_cell.angle_beta   90.00
_cell.angle_gamma   90.00
#
_symmetry.space_group_name_H-M   'P 1'
#
loop_
_entity.id
_entity.type
_entity.pdbx_description
1 polymer ?
#
loop_
_entity_poly.entity_id
_entity_poly.type
_entity_poly.pdbx_seq_one_letter_code
_entity_poly.pdbx_strand_id
1 'polypeptide(L)'
;MARPHKGPRGFIATRAPECQHNVYEQRAREIGLPSGDYAVLVLALVHGFDVPDYIIVQLDPESLHRLDPGQYASSNVQVDRLVAAVERRSRPQQLRMVGT
;
A
#
# COMPACT_ATOMS: atom_id res chain seq x y z
N MET A 1 11.97 -5.01 -16.08
CA MET A 1 12.45 -3.86 -15.27
C MET A 1 12.81 -4.38 -13.88
N ALA A 2 13.96 -4.00 -13.32
CA ALA A 2 14.36 -4.42 -11.98
C ALA A 2 13.41 -3.83 -10.94
N ARG A 3 12.89 -4.66 -10.01
CA ARG A 3 12.05 -4.18 -8.91
C ARG A 3 12.90 -3.25 -8.02
N PRO A 4 12.36 -2.09 -7.57
CA PRO A 4 13.06 -1.20 -6.67
C PRO A 4 13.55 -1.94 -5.42
N HIS A 5 14.76 -1.59 -4.94
CA HIS A 5 15.30 -2.17 -3.71
C HIS A 5 14.41 -1.77 -2.52
N LYS A 6 13.87 -2.75 -1.79
CA LYS A 6 12.90 -2.54 -0.70
C LYS A 6 13.51 -2.05 0.63
N GLY A 7 14.80 -1.74 0.66
CA GLY A 7 15.51 -1.31 1.88
C GLY A 7 15.76 -2.43 2.90
N PRO A 8 16.39 -2.11 4.06
CA PRO A 8 16.60 -3.04 5.16
C PRO A 8 15.27 -3.52 5.78
N ARG A 9 15.12 -4.83 5.99
CA ARG A 9 13.88 -5.42 6.53
C ARG A 9 14.13 -6.73 7.26
N GLY A 10 13.36 -6.98 8.32
CA GLY A 10 13.29 -8.27 9.00
C GLY A 10 12.37 -9.25 8.27
N PHE A 11 12.48 -10.54 8.60
CA PHE A 11 11.61 -11.59 8.06
C PHE A 11 10.52 -11.96 9.06
N ILE A 12 9.26 -12.03 8.61
CA ILE A 12 8.13 -12.53 9.37
C ILE A 12 7.70 -13.85 8.74
N ALA A 13 7.95 -14.97 9.43
CA ALA A 13 7.56 -16.29 8.98
C ALA A 13 6.14 -16.59 9.50
N THR A 14 5.15 -16.72 8.62
CA THR A 14 3.77 -17.01 9.04
C THR A 14 3.05 -17.88 8.03
N ARG A 15 2.18 -18.77 8.52
CA ARG A 15 1.23 -19.54 7.72
C ARG A 15 -0.18 -19.18 8.17
N ALA A 16 -0.98 -18.64 7.26
CA ALA A 16 -2.40 -18.42 7.50
C ALA A 16 -3.18 -19.72 7.23
N PRO A 17 -4.31 -19.95 7.91
CA PRO A 17 -5.30 -20.93 7.48
C PRO A 17 -5.68 -20.73 6.00
N GLU A 18 -5.89 -21.82 5.26
CA GLU A 18 -6.11 -21.78 3.81
C GLU A 18 -7.27 -20.85 3.40
N CYS A 19 -8.39 -20.91 4.14
CA CYS A 19 -9.53 -20.04 3.88
C CYS A 19 -9.18 -18.55 4.01
N GLN A 20 -8.31 -18.19 4.95
CA GLN A 20 -7.86 -16.82 5.15
C GLN A 20 -6.82 -16.43 4.09
N HIS A 21 -5.90 -17.34 3.77
CA HIS A 21 -4.89 -17.13 2.73
C HIS A 21 -5.54 -16.77 1.38
N ASN A 22 -6.57 -17.51 0.98
CA ASN A 22 -7.29 -17.28 -0.27
C ASN A 22 -7.95 -15.90 -0.30
N VAL A 23 -8.54 -15.46 0.82
CA VAL A 23 -9.12 -14.12 0.96
C VAL A 23 -8.03 -13.06 0.84
N TYR A 24 -6.92 -13.20 1.56
CA TYR A 24 -5.83 -12.22 1.53
C TYR A 24 -5.19 -12.12 0.14
N GLU A 25 -5.02 -13.25 -0.54
CA GLU A 25 -4.51 -13.26 -1.91
C GLU A 25 -5.46 -12.56 -2.87
N GLN A 26 -6.76 -12.83 -2.76
CA GLN A 26 -7.78 -12.17 -3.58
C GLN A 26 -7.79 -10.65 -3.35
N ARG A 27 -7.75 -10.20 -2.09
CA ARG A 27 -7.67 -8.77 -1.74
C ARG A 27 -6.38 -8.12 -2.25
N ALA A 28 -5.26 -8.81 -2.14
CA ALA A 28 -3.98 -8.33 -2.65
C ALA A 28 -4.05 -8.11 -4.18
N ARG A 29 -4.62 -9.07 -4.92
CA ARG A 29 -4.84 -8.93 -6.37
C ARG A 29 -5.77 -7.77 -6.72
N GLU A 30 -6.84 -7.58 -5.95
CA GLU A 30 -7.78 -6.46 -6.14
C GLU A 30 -7.12 -5.09 -6.06
N ILE A 31 -5.99 -4.95 -5.37
CA ILE A 31 -5.25 -3.67 -5.29
C ILE A 31 -3.88 -3.69 -5.98
N GLY A 32 -3.60 -4.74 -6.75
CA GLY A 32 -2.37 -4.88 -7.52
C GLY A 32 -1.12 -5.20 -6.71
N LEU A 33 -1.26 -5.75 -5.49
CA LEU A 33 -0.12 -6.11 -4.63
C LEU A 33 0.13 -7.63 -4.58
N PRO A 34 1.38 -8.06 -4.39
CA PRO A 34 1.70 -9.40 -3.89
C PRO A 34 1.17 -9.61 -2.47
N SER A 35 0.73 -10.83 -2.12
CA SER A 35 0.14 -11.14 -0.82
C SER A 35 1.02 -10.75 0.38
N GLY A 36 2.34 -10.88 0.25
CA GLY A 36 3.28 -10.47 1.31
C GLY A 36 3.34 -8.95 1.49
N ASP A 37 3.29 -8.17 0.40
CA ASP A 37 3.26 -6.71 0.47
C ASP A 37 1.89 -6.23 0.98
N TYR A 38 0.80 -6.91 0.62
CA TYR A 38 -0.53 -6.67 1.20
C TYR A 38 -0.55 -6.90 2.72
N ALA A 39 0.07 -7.98 3.21
CA ALA A 39 0.14 -8.23 4.65
C ALA A 39 0.88 -7.10 5.40
N VAL A 40 2.00 -6.61 4.83
CA VAL A 40 2.74 -5.47 5.40
C VAL A 40 1.90 -4.19 5.38
N LEU A 41 1.17 -3.93 4.29
CA LEU A 41 0.23 -2.80 4.19
C LEU A 41 -0.82 -2.85 5.32
N VAL A 42 -1.49 -3.99 5.47
CA VAL A 42 -2.53 -4.17 6.50
C VAL A 42 -1.97 -3.99 7.90
N LEU A 43 -0.82 -4.59 8.19
CA LEU A 43 -0.16 -4.44 9.50
C LEU A 43 0.23 -2.98 9.78
N ALA A 44 0.76 -2.26 8.78
CA ALA A 44 1.08 -0.85 8.94
C ALA A 44 -0.17 -0.03 9.28
N LEU A 45 -1.29 -0.24 8.56
CA LEU A 45 -2.55 0.46 8.81
C LEU A 45 -3.13 0.15 10.20
N VAL A 46 -3.17 -1.13 10.58
CA VAL A 46 -3.71 -1.58 11.88
C VAL A 46 -2.89 -1.05 13.06
N HIS A 47 -1.57 -0.96 12.91
CA HIS A 47 -0.68 -0.45 13.96
C HIS A 47 -0.43 1.07 13.87
N GLY A 48 -0.97 1.75 12.87
CA GLY A 48 -0.78 3.18 12.66
C GLY A 48 0.65 3.57 12.27
N PHE A 49 1.39 2.67 11.61
CA PHE A 49 2.69 2.97 11.02
C PHE A 49 2.56 3.57 9.62
N ASP A 50 3.59 4.30 9.21
CA ASP A 50 3.71 4.75 7.82
C ASP A 50 3.82 3.55 6.87
N VAL A 51 3.11 3.63 5.75
CA VAL A 51 3.17 2.60 4.71
C VAL A 51 4.51 2.72 3.97
N PRO A 52 5.27 1.62 3.78
CA PRO A 52 6.55 1.66 3.09
C PRO A 52 6.45 2.17 1.65
N ASP A 53 7.42 3.00 1.23
CA ASP A 53 7.47 3.60 -0.11
C ASP A 53 7.43 2.54 -1.23
N TYR A 54 8.09 1.40 -1.05
CA TYR A 54 8.10 0.33 -2.06
C TYR A 54 6.72 -0.30 -2.27
N ILE A 55 5.77 -0.12 -1.35
CA ILE A 55 4.36 -0.53 -1.49
C ILE A 55 3.58 0.61 -2.16
N ILE A 56 3.78 1.85 -1.72
CA ILE A 56 3.16 3.05 -2.31
C ILE A 56 3.42 3.12 -3.82
N VAL A 57 4.63 2.75 -4.28
CA VAL A 57 4.96 2.75 -5.72
C VAL A 57 4.31 1.62 -6.52
N GLN A 58 3.73 0.61 -5.87
CA GLN A 58 3.01 -0.47 -6.54
C GLN A 58 1.50 -0.21 -6.59
N LEU A 59 1.00 0.61 -5.68
CA LEU A 59 -0.42 0.95 -5.59
C LEU A 59 -0.83 1.90 -6.71
N ASP A 60 -1.99 1.60 -7.27
CA ASP A 60 -2.71 2.43 -8.22
C ASP A 60 -3.77 3.26 -7.44
N PRO A 61 -3.88 4.59 -7.66
CA PRO A 61 -4.80 5.44 -6.93
C PRO A 61 -6.26 4.96 -6.98
N GLU A 62 -6.74 4.55 -8.15
CA GLU A 62 -8.13 4.07 -8.34
C GLU A 62 -8.39 2.78 -7.57
N SER A 63 -7.34 1.99 -7.37
CA SER A 63 -7.41 0.73 -6.63
C SER A 63 -7.52 0.94 -5.12
N LEU A 64 -7.14 2.11 -4.59
CA LEU A 64 -7.26 2.42 -3.16
C LEU A 64 -8.70 2.56 -2.70
N HIS A 65 -9.62 2.98 -3.56
CA HIS A 65 -11.05 3.04 -3.23
C HIS A 65 -11.67 1.67 -2.92
N ARG A 66 -10.97 0.57 -3.28
CA ARG A 66 -11.38 -0.80 -2.99
C ARG A 66 -10.94 -1.25 -1.59
N LEU A 67 -10.05 -0.50 -0.93
CA LEU A 67 -9.77 -0.69 0.48
C LEU A 67 -10.95 -0.12 1.27
N ASP A 68 -11.62 -0.96 2.06
CA ASP A 68 -12.60 -0.50 3.04
C ASP A 68 -11.85 0.04 4.26
N PRO A 69 -11.82 1.37 4.49
CA PRO A 69 -11.07 1.96 5.61
C PRO A 69 -11.60 1.49 6.97
N GLY A 70 -12.89 1.13 7.04
CA GLY A 70 -13.53 0.65 8.26
C GLY A 70 -13.10 -0.75 8.69
N GLN A 71 -12.52 -1.55 7.78
CA GLN A 71 -12.02 -2.89 8.07
C GLN A 71 -10.65 -2.88 8.74
N TYR A 72 -9.86 -1.83 8.55
CA TYR A 72 -8.51 -1.70 9.09
C TYR A 72 -8.59 -0.78 10.31
N ALA A 73 -9.17 -1.30 11.38
CA ALA A 73 -9.37 -0.58 12.62
C ALA A 73 -8.04 -0.05 13.18
N SER A 74 -7.76 1.23 12.93
CA SER A 74 -6.92 2.06 13.81
C SER A 74 -7.09 3.56 13.56
N SER A 75 -7.29 4.03 12.31
CA SER A 75 -7.66 5.43 12.06
C SER A 75 -7.95 5.72 10.58
N ASN A 76 -9.07 6.40 10.27
CA ASN A 76 -9.33 6.96 8.94
C ASN A 76 -8.18 7.86 8.46
N VAL A 77 -7.49 8.53 9.40
CA VAL A 77 -6.36 9.43 9.14
C VAL A 77 -5.19 8.73 8.43
N GLN A 78 -4.94 7.45 8.70
CA GLN A 78 -3.82 6.73 8.07
C GLN A 78 -4.12 6.33 6.63
N VAL A 79 -5.37 5.95 6.36
CA VAL A 79 -5.83 5.69 4.99
C VAL A 79 -5.78 6.98 4.17
N ASP A 80 -6.22 8.11 4.73
CA ASP A 80 -6.15 9.42 4.08
C ASP A 80 -4.70 9.82 3.74
N ARG A 81 -3.75 9.58 4.66
CA ARG A 81 -2.32 9.82 4.41
C ARG A 81 -1.77 8.95 3.29
N LEU A 82 -2.17 7.68 3.23
CA LEU A 82 -1.79 6.76 2.17
C LEU A 82 -2.33 7.23 0.81
N VAL A 83 -3.61 7.59 0.74
CA VAL A 83 -4.24 8.14 -0.47
C VAL A 83 -3.47 9.38 -0.94
N ALA A 84 -3.23 10.33 -0.03
CA ALA A 84 -2.48 11.53 -0.35
C ALA A 84 -1.02 11.25 -0.78
N ALA A 85 -0.38 10.21 -0.26
CA ALA A 85 0.98 9.80 -0.68
C ALA A 85 0.99 9.21 -2.10
N VAL A 86 0.02 8.35 -2.40
CA VAL A 86 -0.13 7.73 -3.73
C VAL A 86 -0.50 8.79 -4.78
N GLU A 87 -1.41 9.71 -4.47
CA GLU A 87 -1.78 10.83 -5.36
C GLU A 87 -0.60 11.77 -5.65
N ARG A 88 0.19 12.12 -4.61
CA ARG A 88 1.40 12.96 -4.77
C ARG A 88 2.41 12.33 -5.71
N ARG A 89 2.57 11.01 -5.65
CA ARG A 89 3.42 10.26 -6.58
C ARG A 89 2.87 10.30 -8.02
N SER A 90 1.55 10.12 -8.17
CA SER A 90 0.89 10.04 -9.49
C SER A 90 0.79 11.38 -10.22
N ARG A 91 0.98 12.52 -9.54
CA ARG A 91 1.07 13.84 -10.18
C ARG A 91 2.54 14.20 -10.51
N PRO A 92 2.99 14.10 -11.77
CA PRO A 92 4.29 14.65 -12.14
C PRO A 92 4.27 16.18 -11.99
N GLN A 93 5.40 16.75 -11.59
CA GLN A 93 5.62 18.19 -11.42
C GLN A 93 5.13 19.00 -12.63
N GLN A 94 3.93 19.60 -12.55
CA GLN A 94 3.49 20.67 -13.47
C GLN A 94 4.02 22.06 -13.07
N LEU A 95 5.16 22.13 -12.39
CA LEU A 95 5.74 23.39 -11.90
C LEU A 95 7.21 23.54 -12.28
N ARG A 96 7.53 23.39 -13.58
CA ARG A 96 8.75 23.96 -14.18
C ARG A 96 8.57 24.21 -15.69
N MET A 97 7.56 24.96 -16.09
CA MET A 97 7.53 25.63 -17.41
C MET A 97 6.74 26.95 -17.33
N VAL A 98 7.08 27.81 -16.37
CA VAL A 98 6.77 29.24 -16.45
C VAL A 98 8.01 29.97 -15.96
N GLY A 99 8.78 30.53 -16.89
CA GLY A 99 10.02 31.22 -16.55
C GLY A 99 10.78 31.68 -17.78
N THR A 100 10.34 32.83 -18.31
CA THR A 100 11.00 33.79 -19.22
C THR A 100 11.42 33.33 -20.60
#